data_AF-A0A416SQ49-F1
#
_entry.id   AF-A0A416SQ49-F1
#
_cell.length_a   1.000
_cell.length_b   1.000
_cell.length_c   1.000
_cell.angle_alpha   90.00
_cell.angle_beta   90.00
_cell.angle_gamma   90.00
#
_symmetry.space_group_name_H-M   'P 1'
#
loop_
_entity.id
_entity.type
_entity.pdbx_description
1 polymer ?
#
loop_
_entity_poly.entity_id
_entity_poly.type
_entity_poly.pdbx_seq_one_letter_code
_entity_poly.pdbx_strand_id
1 'polypeptide(L)'
;MAAGTIFRDLNKPFFAAEIEKKDIKEAAPKSEEQRERETLLTKIAETSFLLDDLTLYLDTHMSDTQALDMYSQKTKERDELKKQFAAKFYPLTRDCIIYCESGGKFCWQDGPMPWEGACV
;
A
#
# COMPACT_ATOMS: atom_id res chain seq x y z
N MET A 1 -29.47 -30.88 16.42
CA MET A 1 -28.75 -30.06 15.42
C MET A 1 -27.90 -29.07 16.18
N ALA A 2 -26.57 -29.19 16.09
CA ALA A 2 -25.64 -28.34 16.84
C ALA A 2 -25.49 -26.98 16.15
N ALA A 3 -25.75 -25.90 16.87
CA ALA A 3 -25.51 -24.55 16.39
C ALA A 3 -23.99 -24.32 16.31
N GLY A 4 -23.47 -24.12 15.10
CA GLY A 4 -22.04 -24.13 14.79
C GLY A 4 -21.22 -22.93 15.29
N THR A 5 -21.64 -22.23 16.35
CA THR A 5 -20.87 -21.12 16.92
C THR A 5 -21.28 -20.85 18.37
N ILE A 6 -20.29 -20.63 19.23
CA ILE A 6 -20.48 -20.21 20.64
C ILE A 6 -20.93 -18.74 20.75
N PHE A 7 -20.79 -17.99 19.66
CA PHE A 7 -21.09 -16.57 19.60
C PHE A 7 -22.51 -16.37 19.08
N ARG A 8 -23.43 -16.13 20.02
CA ARG A 8 -24.87 -15.97 19.74
C ARG A 8 -25.15 -14.79 18.81
N ASP A 9 -24.29 -13.77 18.83
CA ASP A 9 -24.44 -12.57 18.02
C ASP A 9 -24.18 -12.79 16.53
N LEU A 10 -23.43 -13.84 16.15
CA LEU A 10 -23.25 -14.21 14.74
C LEU A 10 -24.53 -14.76 14.08
N ASN A 11 -25.55 -15.09 14.87
CA ASN A 11 -26.86 -15.50 14.35
C ASN A 11 -27.82 -14.31 14.16
N LYS A 12 -27.41 -13.09 14.54
CA LYS A 12 -28.23 -11.90 14.32
C LYS A 12 -28.04 -11.42 12.88
N PRO A 13 -29.10 -10.95 12.20
CA PRO A 13 -28.94 -10.35 10.89
C PRO A 13 -28.06 -9.09 11.01
N PHE A 14 -27.28 -8.82 9.96
CA PHE A 14 -26.23 -7.78 9.93
C PHE A 14 -26.70 -6.38 10.37
N PHE A 15 -27.99 -6.07 10.23
CA PHE A 15 -28.59 -4.78 10.62
C PHE A 15 -29.02 -4.70 12.10
N ALA A 16 -29.03 -5.83 12.83
CA ALA A 16 -29.45 -5.93 14.23
C ALA A 16 -28.27 -6.03 15.20
N ALA A 17 -27.03 -5.94 14.69
CA ALA A 17 -25.86 -5.80 15.53
C ALA A 17 -25.85 -4.40 16.13
N GLU A 18 -25.92 -4.31 17.47
CA GLU A 18 -25.67 -3.07 18.17
C GLU A 18 -24.20 -2.71 17.96
N ILE A 19 -23.94 -1.65 17.21
CA ILE A 19 -22.59 -1.07 17.12
C ILE A 19 -22.33 -0.45 18.48
N GLU A 20 -21.62 -1.17 19.35
CA GLU A 20 -21.04 -0.58 20.54
C GLU A 20 -20.17 0.59 20.07
N LYS A 21 -20.65 1.82 20.30
CA LYS A 21 -19.84 3.03 20.23
C LYS A 21 -18.85 3.00 21.39
N LYS A 22 -17.92 2.04 21.39
CA LYS A 22 -16.70 2.18 22.17
C LYS A 22 -16.03 3.42 21.62
N ASP A 23 -15.81 4.40 22.51
CA ASP A 23 -15.16 5.66 22.22
C ASP A 23 -14.08 5.43 21.17
N ILE A 24 -14.21 6.08 20.00
CA ILE A 24 -13.15 6.08 19.00
C ILE A 24 -11.98 6.79 19.68
N LYS A 25 -11.12 6.01 20.32
CA LYS A 25 -9.89 6.53 20.92
C LYS A 25 -9.10 7.12 19.77
N GLU A 26 -8.74 8.40 19.88
CA GLU A 26 -7.83 9.03 18.94
C GLU A 26 -6.63 8.11 18.69
N ALA A 27 -6.31 7.90 17.42
CA ALA A 27 -5.21 7.03 17.04
C ALA A 27 -3.94 7.46 17.77
N ALA A 28 -3.25 6.50 18.39
CA ALA A 28 -1.97 6.76 19.05
C ALA A 28 -1.01 7.51 18.10
N PRO A 29 -0.11 8.35 18.63
CA PRO A 29 0.84 9.08 17.78
C PRO A 29 1.68 8.08 16.96
N LYS A 30 1.70 8.28 15.64
CA LYS A 30 2.47 7.45 14.69
C LYS A 30 3.96 7.49 15.03
N SER A 31 4.63 6.34 14.93
CA SER A 31 6.09 6.27 15.08
C SER A 31 6.80 7.05 13.96
N GLU A 32 8.06 7.41 14.18
CA GLU A 32 8.88 8.07 13.14
C GLU A 32 9.04 7.16 11.90
N GLU A 33 9.29 5.87 12.14
CA GLU A 33 9.37 4.85 11.09
C GLU A 33 8.06 4.74 10.30
N GLN A 34 6.90 4.75 10.98
CA GLN A 34 5.59 4.73 10.33
C GLN A 34 5.39 5.97 9.45
N ARG A 35 5.77 7.16 9.94
CA ARG A 35 5.68 8.41 9.16
C ARG A 35 6.57 8.38 7.93
N GLU A 36 7.80 7.88 8.05
CA GLU A 36 8.72 7.75 6.92
C GLU A 36 8.17 6.77 5.88
N ARG A 37 7.69 5.60 6.33
CA ARG A 37 7.05 4.58 5.48
C ARG A 37 5.87 5.15 4.71
N GLU A 38 4.95 5.82 5.41
CA GLU A 38 3.78 6.46 4.80
C GLU A 38 4.17 7.58 3.83
N THR A 39 5.22 8.34 4.13
CA THR A 39 5.73 9.40 3.25
C THR A 39 6.25 8.82 1.94
N LEU A 40 7.03 7.73 2.01
CA LEU A 40 7.52 7.05 0.81
C LEU A 40 6.38 6.39 0.02
N LEU A 41 5.42 5.74 0.69
CA LEU A 41 4.23 5.19 0.03
C LEU A 41 3.42 6.27 -0.68
N THR A 42 3.24 7.42 -0.04
CA THR A 42 2.49 8.55 -0.63
C THR A 42 3.18 9.03 -1.90
N LYS A 43 4.50 9.23 -1.88
CA LYS A 43 5.25 9.64 -3.08
C LYS A 43 5.16 8.61 -4.22
N ILE A 44 5.25 7.31 -3.88
CA ILE A 44 5.07 6.23 -4.85
C ILE A 44 3.68 6.28 -5.47
N ALA A 45 2.63 6.46 -4.65
CA ALA A 45 1.26 6.56 -5.10
C ALA A 45 1.03 7.78 -6.00
N GLU A 46 1.52 8.96 -5.62
CA GLU A 46 1.45 10.19 -6.42
C GLU A 46 2.14 10.02 -7.78
N THR A 47 3.33 9.44 -7.80
CA THR A 47 4.08 9.20 -9.03
C THR A 47 3.39 8.16 -9.91
N SER A 48 2.78 7.14 -9.30
CA SER A 48 2.02 6.11 -10.01
C SER A 48 0.76 6.70 -10.64
N PHE A 49 0.03 7.53 -9.89
CA PHE A 49 -1.14 8.25 -10.41
C PHE A 49 -0.79 9.14 -11.61
N LEU A 50 0.33 9.88 -11.52
CA LEU A 50 0.81 10.69 -12.64
C LEU A 50 1.14 9.84 -13.87
N LEU A 51 1.74 8.66 -13.69
CA LEU A 51 2.02 7.75 -14.80
C LEU A 51 0.74 7.23 -15.44
N ASP A 52 -0.28 6.87 -14.65
CA ASP A 52 -1.58 6.44 -15.16
C ASP A 52 -2.26 7.57 -15.96
N ASP A 53 -2.20 8.82 -15.48
CA ASP A 53 -2.73 10.00 -16.17
C ASP A 53 -1.98 10.29 -17.47
N LEU A 54 -0.65 10.21 -17.46
CA LEU A 54 0.17 10.34 -18.67
C LEU A 54 -0.11 9.24 -19.68
N THR A 55 -0.34 7.99 -19.24
CA THR A 55 -0.74 6.90 -20.13
C THR A 55 -2.05 7.24 -20.84
N LEU A 56 -3.06 7.68 -20.09
CA LEU A 56 -4.36 8.07 -20.67
C LEU A 56 -4.23 9.25 -21.64
N TYR A 57 -3.40 10.25 -21.33
CA TYR A 57 -3.13 11.37 -22.22
C TYR A 57 -2.47 10.91 -23.53
N LEU A 58 -1.45 10.04 -23.43
CA LEU A 58 -0.68 9.53 -24.56
C LEU A 58 -1.49 8.61 -25.49
N ASP A 59 -2.57 7.99 -25.03
CA ASP A 59 -3.50 7.23 -25.89
C ASP A 59 -4.08 8.09 -27.03
N THR A 60 -4.18 9.41 -26.81
CA THR A 60 -4.68 10.37 -27.82
C THR A 60 -3.58 11.25 -28.41
N HIS A 61 -2.41 11.33 -27.77
CA HIS A 61 -1.29 12.21 -28.15
C HIS A 61 0.04 11.43 -28.30
N MET A 62 0.03 10.33 -29.06
CA MET A 62 1.15 9.38 -29.16
C MET A 62 2.51 9.98 -29.59
N SER A 63 2.52 11.16 -30.22
CA SER A 63 3.74 11.83 -30.72
C SER A 63 4.16 13.04 -29.88
N ASP A 64 3.50 13.29 -28.75
CA ASP A 64 3.89 14.36 -27.83
C ASP A 64 5.20 13.98 -27.10
N THR A 65 6.31 14.53 -27.58
CA THR A 65 7.65 14.24 -27.06
C THR A 65 7.83 14.68 -25.61
N GLN A 66 7.16 15.75 -25.17
CA GLN A 66 7.27 16.23 -23.80
C GLN A 66 6.60 15.26 -22.83
N ALA A 67 5.41 14.77 -23.19
CA ALA A 67 4.70 13.76 -22.40
C ALA A 67 5.47 12.44 -22.34
N LEU A 68 6.08 12.01 -23.45
CA LEU A 68 6.94 10.80 -23.49
C LEU A 68 8.19 10.93 -22.61
N ASP A 69 8.87 12.08 -22.66
CA ASP A 69 10.04 12.35 -21.81
C ASP A 69 9.67 12.36 -20.34
N MET A 70 8.56 13.02 -19.99
CA MET A 70 8.03 13.03 -18.62
C MET A 70 7.67 11.62 -18.14
N TYR A 71 7.01 10.83 -18.98
CA TYR A 71 6.65 9.45 -18.67
C TYR A 71 7.89 8.59 -18.37
N SER A 72 8.94 8.72 -19.20
CA SER A 72 10.22 8.02 -18.99
C SER A 72 10.91 8.44 -17.68
N GLN A 73 10.94 9.74 -17.39
CA GLN A 73 11.52 10.27 -16.15
C GLN A 73 10.75 9.77 -14.92
N LYS A 74 9.41 9.86 -14.95
CA LYS A 74 8.55 9.44 -13.83
C LYS A 74 8.54 7.93 -13.63
N THR A 75 8.71 7.14 -14.69
CA THR A 75 8.88 5.69 -14.58
C THR A 75 10.16 5.37 -13.79
N LYS A 76 11.28 6.01 -14.12
CA LYS A 76 12.56 5.83 -13.40
C LYS A 76 12.45 6.29 -11.95
N GLU A 77 11.80 7.42 -11.70
CA GLU A 77 11.57 7.94 -10.35
C GLU A 77 10.75 6.97 -9.50
N ARG A 78 9.64 6.43 -10.04
CA ARG A 78 8.82 5.43 -9.34
C ARG A 78 9.62 4.18 -9.00
N ASP A 79 10.41 3.68 -9.96
CA ASP A 79 11.20 2.47 -9.74
C ASP A 79 12.26 2.69 -8.65
N GLU A 80 12.89 3.86 -8.62
CA GLU A 80 13.85 4.24 -7.58
C GLU A 80 13.18 4.38 -6.20
N LEU A 81 12.02 5.02 -6.12
CA LEU A 81 11.24 5.12 -4.88
C LEU A 81 10.85 3.73 -4.35
N LYS A 82 10.42 2.80 -5.21
CA LYS A 82 10.09 1.42 -4.81
C LYS A 82 11.30 0.66 -4.31
N LYS A 83 12.48 0.85 -4.92
CA LYS A 83 13.75 0.26 -4.42
C LYS A 83 14.10 0.77 -3.04
N GLN A 84 14.03 2.09 -2.83
CA GLN A 84 14.30 2.71 -1.53
C GLN A 84 13.31 2.22 -0.47
N PHE A 85 12.04 2.07 -0.82
CA PHE A 85 11.04 1.51 0.07
C PHE A 85 11.38 0.05 0.44
N ALA A 86 11.71 -0.78 -0.54
CA ALA A 86 12.04 -2.19 -0.31
C ALA A 86 13.30 -2.39 0.53
N ALA A 87 14.31 -1.53 0.37
CA ALA A 87 15.53 -1.56 1.17
C ALA A 87 15.26 -1.24 2.65
N LYS A 88 14.37 -0.28 2.93
CA LYS A 88 14.07 0.17 4.30
C LYS A 88 13.01 -0.65 5.01
N PHE A 89 12.04 -1.18 4.28
CA PHE A 89 10.87 -1.83 4.85
C PHE A 89 10.71 -3.25 4.27
N TYR A 90 9.89 -3.38 3.23
CA TYR A 90 9.55 -4.65 2.58
C TYR A 90 9.22 -4.39 1.11
N PRO A 91 9.33 -5.39 0.23
CA PRO A 91 9.15 -5.18 -1.20
C PRO A 91 7.67 -5.02 -1.54
N LEU A 92 7.31 -3.94 -2.22
CA LEU A 92 5.91 -3.71 -2.67
C LEU A 92 5.53 -4.58 -3.87
N THR A 93 6.52 -4.98 -4.66
CA THR A 93 6.33 -5.74 -5.89
C THR A 93 7.47 -6.76 -6.06
N ARG A 94 7.24 -7.79 -6.89
CA ARG A 94 8.16 -8.93 -7.02
C ARG A 94 9.55 -8.53 -7.54
N ASP A 95 9.60 -7.55 -8.43
CA ASP A 95 10.82 -6.92 -8.95
C ASP A 95 11.65 -6.24 -7.86
N CYS A 96 11.05 -5.89 -6.71
CA CYS A 96 11.76 -5.21 -5.64
C CYS A 96 12.33 -6.14 -4.55
N ILE A 97 12.03 -7.44 -4.59
CA ILE A 97 12.51 -8.44 -3.60
C ILE A 97 14.04 -8.43 -3.49
N ILE A 98 14.74 -8.22 -4.59
CA ILE A 98 16.20 -8.22 -4.64
C ILE A 98 16.85 -7.04 -3.90
N TYR A 99 16.07 -6.00 -3.57
CA TYR A 99 16.57 -4.80 -2.89
C TYR A 99 16.33 -4.82 -1.39
N CYS A 100 15.68 -5.85 -0.85
CA CYS A 100 15.49 -5.99 0.58
C CYS A 100 16.81 -6.24 1.31
N GLU A 101 17.04 -5.51 2.39
CA GLU A 101 18.17 -5.74 3.28
C GLU A 101 17.85 -6.79 4.37
N SER A 102 17.27 -7.93 3.98
CA SER A 102 16.84 -9.00 4.92
C SER A 102 17.96 -10.03 5.22
N GLY A 103 19.22 -9.60 5.15
CA GLY A 103 20.40 -10.44 5.47
C GLY A 103 20.52 -11.71 4.63
N GLY A 104 20.12 -11.66 3.35
CA GLY A 104 20.13 -12.81 2.44
C GLY A 104 18.91 -13.73 2.54
N LYS A 105 17.87 -13.35 3.29
CA LYS A 105 16.60 -14.08 3.37
C LYS A 105 15.58 -13.57 2.34
N PHE A 106 14.63 -14.43 2.00
CA PHE A 106 13.52 -14.09 1.12
C PHE A 106 12.50 -13.21 1.88
N CYS A 107 12.47 -11.91 1.55
CA CYS A 107 11.75 -10.87 2.29
C CYS A 107 10.30 -10.61 1.86
N TRP A 108 9.74 -11.40 0.92
CA TRP A 108 8.39 -11.13 0.39
C TRP A 108 7.30 -11.16 1.47
N GLN A 109 7.54 -11.90 2.55
CA GLN A 109 6.61 -12.05 3.67
C GLN A 109 6.82 -11.01 4.77
N ASP A 110 7.80 -10.11 4.65
CA ASP A 110 8.15 -9.13 5.70
C ASP A 110 7.14 -7.95 5.75
N GLY A 111 6.29 -7.81 4.73
CA GLY A 111 5.23 -6.82 4.69
C GLY A 111 3.99 -7.19 5.52
N PRO A 112 3.17 -6.21 5.92
CA PRO A 112 1.93 -6.46 6.64
C PRO A 112 0.98 -7.30 5.78
N MET A 113 0.23 -8.17 6.43
CA MET A 113 -0.72 -8.99 5.69
C MET A 113 -1.89 -8.12 5.19
N PRO A 114 -2.41 -8.36 3.98
CA PRO A 114 -3.49 -7.53 3.41
C PRO A 114 -4.76 -7.45 4.28
N TRP A 115 -4.95 -8.42 5.19
CA TRP A 115 -6.12 -8.54 6.06
C TRP A 115 -5.92 -8.02 7.49
N GLU A 116 -4.73 -7.53 7.86
CA GLU A 116 -4.47 -7.02 9.21
C GLU A 116 -5.05 -5.62 9.49
N GLY A 117 -5.61 -4.96 8.46
CA GLY A 117 -6.10 -3.59 8.57
C GLY A 117 -4.94 -2.60 8.65
N ALA A 118 -5.14 -1.40 8.12
CA ALA A 118 -4.08 -0.42 7.84
C ALA A 118 -3.42 0.22 9.09
N CYS A 119 -3.42 -0.43 10.25
CA CYS A 119 -2.85 0.07 11.49
C CYS A 119 -1.58 -0.72 11.86
N VAL A 120 -0.46 -0.38 11.22
CA VAL A 120 0.92 -0.69 11.65
C VAL A 120 1.70 0.59 11.86
#